data_AF-A0A6L7ESR0-F1
#
_entry.id   AF-A0A6L7ESR0-F1
#
_cell.length_a   1.000
_cell.length_b   1.000
_cell.length_c   1.000
_cell.angle_alpha   90.00
_cell.angle_beta   90.00
_cell.angle_gamma   90.00
#
_symmetry.space_group_name_H-M   'P 1'
#
loop_
_entity.id
_entity.type
_entity.pdbx_description
1 polymer ?
#
loop_
_entity_poly.entity_id
_entity_poly.type
_entity_poly.pdbx_seq_one_letter_code
_entity_poly.pdbx_strand_id
1 'polypeptide(L)'
;MAAGADDGTLIRETTARLLVAVRQASLGRGHRRSLLHATGMDLSSTERWIVHAVPGAALVPIEQVTRDLGSSAPVVSRACSQLVEAGHLVRIADPRDRRRVLIGLTDEAAEALREWDLGWPRPYLEAVADWSSADVDRLETWLRLVVTDLGAGRGDPHAPQPATAGSPRPVFETTIRRLVPLAGRVAPVVATAPGASAAVAETEFHLLLSLAQGGSLTTGELAAGTDTDTALARRRLRALADQGLVQSSRGEGRGSEHWRLREPGDTVVTHTLRRLASQLPPPPDPLVGAGLHRLVAAFTTAMLHSIHDRSAADRP
;
A
#
# COMPACT_ATOMS: atom_id res chain seq x y z
N MET A 1 26.80 -1.71 -25.15
CA MET A 1 25.57 -0.90 -25.08
C MET A 1 24.29 -1.68 -24.70
N ALA A 2 24.31 -3.01 -24.51
CA ALA A 2 23.11 -3.78 -24.13
C ALA A 2 22.79 -3.81 -22.61
N ALA A 3 23.75 -3.45 -21.74
CA ALA A 3 23.59 -3.56 -20.29
C ALA A 3 22.67 -2.50 -19.65
N GLY A 4 22.43 -1.35 -20.32
CA GLY A 4 21.62 -0.26 -19.75
C GLY A 4 20.11 -0.40 -19.91
N ALA A 5 19.64 -1.20 -20.87
CA ALA A 5 18.20 -1.41 -21.10
C ALA A 5 17.57 -2.37 -20.08
N ASP A 6 18.37 -3.28 -19.51
CA ASP A 6 17.93 -4.28 -18.54
C ASP A 6 17.75 -3.66 -17.14
N ASP A 7 18.68 -2.80 -16.73
CA ASP A 7 18.67 -2.17 -15.40
C ASP A 7 17.47 -1.23 -15.20
N GLY A 8 17.10 -0.43 -16.21
CA GLY A 8 15.91 0.40 -16.15
C GLY A 8 14.60 -0.39 -16.06
N THR A 9 14.56 -1.59 -16.65
CA THR A 9 13.41 -2.50 -16.56
C THR A 9 13.33 -3.12 -15.17
N LEU A 10 14.47 -3.59 -14.64
CA LEU A 10 14.57 -4.13 -13.29
C LEU A 10 14.15 -3.11 -12.22
N ILE A 11 14.58 -1.85 -12.32
CA ILE A 11 14.18 -0.78 -11.39
C ILE A 11 12.68 -0.58 -11.41
N ARG A 12 12.05 -0.51 -12.58
CA ARG A 12 10.58 -0.35 -12.69
C ARG A 12 9.83 -1.56 -12.14
N GLU A 13 10.26 -2.78 -12.47
CA GLU A 13 9.65 -4.00 -11.91
C GLU A 13 9.77 -4.06 -10.39
N THR A 14 10.94 -3.72 -9.86
CA THR A 14 11.18 -3.70 -8.41
C THR A 14 10.37 -2.59 -7.74
N THR A 15 10.18 -1.45 -8.40
CA THR A 15 9.34 -0.36 -7.91
C THR A 15 7.87 -0.77 -7.89
N ALA A 16 7.39 -1.43 -8.95
CA ALA A 16 6.06 -2.00 -8.98
C ALA A 16 5.83 -2.97 -7.81
N ARG A 17 6.79 -3.86 -7.52
CA ARG A 17 6.74 -4.75 -6.35
C ARG A 17 6.72 -3.98 -5.03
N LEU A 18 7.54 -2.94 -4.89
CA LEU A 18 7.56 -2.07 -3.71
C LEU A 18 6.19 -1.44 -3.47
N LEU A 19 5.58 -0.87 -4.52
CA LEU A 19 4.27 -0.21 -4.42
C LEU A 19 3.19 -1.17 -3.93
N VAL A 20 3.16 -2.40 -4.45
CA VAL A 20 2.17 -3.38 -3.99
C VAL A 20 2.50 -3.90 -2.59
N ALA A 21 3.78 -4.08 -2.25
CA ALA A 21 4.19 -4.48 -0.91
C ALA A 21 3.83 -3.43 0.15
N VAL A 22 4.07 -2.14 -0.14
CA VAL A 22 3.62 -1.02 0.70
C VAL A 22 2.11 -1.04 0.84
N ARG A 23 1.35 -1.22 -0.26
CA ARG A 23 -0.11 -1.31 -0.20
C ARG A 23 -0.59 -2.41 0.76
N GLN A 24 -0.03 -3.61 0.62
CA GLN A 24 -0.39 -4.74 1.47
C GLN A 24 -0.01 -4.51 2.93
N ALA A 25 1.18 -3.98 3.18
CA ALA A 25 1.63 -3.62 4.52
C ALA A 25 0.71 -2.58 5.16
N SER A 26 0.32 -1.53 4.44
CA SER A 26 -0.55 -0.44 4.94
C SER A 26 -2.01 -0.84 5.09
N LEU A 27 -2.50 -1.81 4.32
CA LEU A 27 -3.90 -2.23 4.38
C LEU A 27 -4.14 -3.46 5.22
N GLY A 28 -3.14 -4.30 5.48
CA GLY A 28 -3.32 -5.54 6.22
C GLY A 28 -3.84 -5.32 7.65
N ARG A 29 -4.43 -6.38 8.24
CA ARG A 29 -4.89 -6.38 9.63
C ARG A 29 -3.79 -5.98 10.63
N GLY A 30 -2.54 -6.18 10.26
CA GLY A 30 -1.38 -5.91 11.13
C GLY A 30 -1.19 -4.43 11.34
N HIS A 31 -1.24 -3.67 10.26
CA HIS A 31 -1.24 -2.22 10.30
C HIS A 31 -2.46 -1.69 11.02
N ARG A 32 -3.67 -2.22 10.76
CA ARG A 32 -4.88 -1.86 11.52
C ARG A 32 -4.68 -2.02 13.03
N ARG A 33 -4.16 -3.16 13.46
CA ARG A 33 -3.95 -3.46 14.89
C ARG A 33 -2.87 -2.58 15.50
N SER A 34 -1.78 -2.38 14.78
CA SER A 34 -0.68 -1.54 15.26
C SER A 34 -1.12 -0.08 15.36
N LEU A 35 -1.91 0.41 14.41
CA LEU A 35 -2.58 1.70 14.46
C LEU A 35 -3.51 1.77 15.68
N LEU A 36 -4.40 0.79 15.87
CA LEU A 36 -5.30 0.73 17.03
C LEU A 36 -4.53 0.75 18.35
N HIS A 37 -3.46 -0.03 18.47
CA HIS A 37 -2.66 -0.09 19.68
C HIS A 37 -1.93 1.23 19.96
N ALA A 38 -1.44 1.90 18.93
CA ALA A 38 -0.72 3.16 19.08
C ALA A 38 -1.64 4.36 19.30
N THR A 39 -2.83 4.36 18.69
CA THR A 39 -3.68 5.56 18.60
C THR A 39 -5.04 5.42 19.28
N GLY A 40 -5.45 4.20 19.65
CA GLY A 40 -6.80 3.90 20.10
C GLY A 40 -7.87 3.89 18.99
N MET A 41 -7.50 4.18 17.74
CA MET A 41 -8.44 4.29 16.62
C MET A 41 -8.67 2.95 15.92
N ASP A 42 -9.89 2.42 15.97
CA ASP A 42 -10.27 1.23 15.19
C ASP A 42 -10.84 1.63 13.83
N LEU A 43 -9.95 1.91 12.88
CA LEU A 43 -10.33 2.39 11.56
C LEU A 43 -10.45 1.24 10.55
N SER A 44 -11.52 1.24 9.76
CA SER A 44 -11.63 0.43 8.54
C SER A 44 -10.59 0.83 7.49
N SER A 45 -10.39 0.00 6.47
CA SER A 45 -9.46 0.30 5.36
C SER A 45 -9.74 1.66 4.69
N THR A 46 -11.00 2.00 4.45
CA THR A 46 -11.37 3.29 3.82
C THR A 46 -11.13 4.47 4.76
N GLU A 47 -11.47 4.32 6.04
CA GLU A 47 -11.25 5.37 7.04
C GLU A 47 -9.76 5.65 7.24
N ARG A 48 -8.92 4.60 7.28
CA ARG A 48 -7.45 4.73 7.29
C ARG A 48 -6.95 5.55 6.10
N TRP A 49 -7.47 5.28 4.91
CA TRP A 49 -7.09 6.06 3.72
C TRP A 49 -7.50 7.52 3.84
N ILE A 50 -8.68 7.80 4.36
CA ILE A 50 -9.16 9.18 4.54
C ILE A 50 -8.26 9.92 5.54
N VAL A 51 -7.96 9.35 6.71
CA VAL A 51 -7.13 10.05 7.70
C VAL A 51 -5.71 10.29 7.21
N HIS A 52 -5.13 9.39 6.40
CA HIS A 52 -3.83 9.61 5.77
C HIS A 52 -3.87 10.59 4.58
N ALA A 53 -5.03 10.81 3.98
CA ALA A 53 -5.22 11.79 2.90
C ALA A 53 -5.42 13.22 3.42
N VAL A 54 -5.72 13.40 4.71
CA VAL A 54 -5.89 14.70 5.37
C VAL A 54 -4.58 15.08 6.06
N PRO A 55 -3.82 16.08 5.58
CA PRO A 55 -2.51 16.38 6.12
C PRO A 55 -2.61 17.20 7.41
N GLY A 56 -2.38 16.56 8.56
CA GLY A 56 -2.28 17.23 9.86
C GLY A 56 -3.50 18.13 10.14
N ALA A 57 -3.23 19.41 10.47
CA ALA A 57 -4.26 20.40 10.77
C ALA A 57 -4.92 21.05 9.54
N ALA A 58 -4.66 20.56 8.32
CA ALA A 58 -5.22 21.14 7.11
C ALA A 58 -6.67 20.70 6.86
N LEU A 59 -7.42 21.56 6.19
CA LEU A 59 -8.74 21.26 5.66
C LEU A 59 -8.66 20.94 4.17
N VAL A 60 -9.21 19.80 3.76
CA VAL A 60 -9.21 19.35 2.37
C VAL A 60 -10.63 19.13 1.85
N PRO A 61 -10.91 19.46 0.59
CA PRO A 61 -12.21 19.15 -0.02
C PRO A 61 -12.47 17.64 -0.05
N ILE A 62 -13.67 17.20 0.33
CA ILE A 62 -14.04 15.78 0.28
C ILE A 62 -13.97 15.20 -1.15
N GLU A 63 -14.20 16.04 -2.15
CA GLU A 63 -14.09 15.69 -3.57
C GLU A 63 -12.65 15.35 -3.97
N GLN A 64 -11.67 16.06 -3.40
CA GLN A 64 -10.25 15.76 -3.61
C GLN A 64 -9.91 14.39 -3.02
N VAL A 65 -10.34 14.12 -1.78
CA VAL A 65 -10.14 12.82 -1.14
C VAL A 65 -10.82 11.70 -1.95
N THR A 66 -12.02 11.94 -2.47
CA THR A 66 -12.73 10.97 -3.33
C THR A 66 -11.94 10.63 -4.59
N ARG A 67 -11.41 11.65 -5.27
CA ARG A 67 -10.58 11.50 -6.48
C ARG A 67 -9.29 10.74 -6.16
N ASP A 68 -8.63 11.11 -5.07
CA ASP A 68 -7.36 10.52 -4.65
C ASP A 68 -7.50 9.05 -4.30
N LEU A 69 -8.57 8.69 -3.59
CA LEU A 69 -8.87 7.31 -3.23
C LEU A 69 -9.36 6.48 -4.44
N GLY A 70 -9.77 7.12 -5.54
CA GLY A 70 -10.43 6.45 -6.66
C GLY A 70 -11.72 5.74 -6.26
N SER A 71 -12.38 6.22 -5.20
CA SER A 71 -13.60 5.62 -4.64
C SER A 71 -14.82 6.46 -5.00
N SER A 72 -16.02 5.91 -4.81
CA SER A 72 -17.25 6.67 -5.08
C SER A 72 -17.55 7.66 -3.96
N ALA A 73 -18.10 8.82 -4.30
CA ALA A 73 -18.48 9.85 -3.33
C ALA A 73 -19.38 9.32 -2.19
N PRO A 74 -20.37 8.43 -2.42
CA PRO A 74 -21.15 7.86 -1.32
C PRO A 74 -20.36 7.00 -0.33
N VAL A 75 -19.31 6.29 -0.80
CA VAL A 75 -18.44 5.49 0.07
C VAL A 75 -17.59 6.40 0.95
N VAL A 76 -16.94 7.40 0.35
CA VAL A 76 -16.09 8.35 1.08
C VAL A 76 -16.91 9.20 2.04
N SER A 77 -18.10 9.67 1.62
CA SER A 77 -18.98 10.45 2.49
C SER A 77 -19.44 9.67 3.72
N ARG A 78 -19.81 8.39 3.57
CA ARG A 78 -20.19 7.54 4.72
C ARG A 78 -19.02 7.34 5.69
N ALA A 79 -17.84 7.03 5.18
CA ALA A 79 -16.65 6.85 6.02
C ALA A 79 -16.25 8.18 6.73
N CYS A 80 -16.40 9.32 6.06
CA CYS A 80 -16.20 10.62 6.71
C CYS A 80 -17.21 10.84 7.84
N SER A 81 -18.49 10.51 7.65
CA SER A 81 -19.49 10.63 8.70
C SER A 81 -19.17 9.74 9.91
N GLN A 82 -18.72 8.51 9.68
CA GLN A 82 -18.29 7.59 10.75
C GLN A 82 -17.10 8.14 11.54
N LEU A 83 -16.10 8.69 10.84
CA LEU A 83 -14.95 9.35 11.47
C LEU A 83 -15.33 10.62 12.26
N VAL A 84 -16.33 11.39 11.80
CA VAL A 84 -16.86 12.54 12.54
C VAL A 84 -17.59 12.08 13.79
N GLU A 85 -18.43 11.05 13.70
CA GLU A 85 -19.15 10.47 14.83
C GLU A 85 -18.18 9.89 15.88
N ALA A 86 -17.07 9.29 15.44
CA ALA A 86 -15.99 8.81 16.30
C ALA A 86 -15.08 9.93 16.86
N GLY A 87 -15.28 11.20 16.48
CA GLY A 87 -14.48 12.33 16.96
C GLY A 87 -13.08 12.44 16.34
N HIS A 88 -12.84 11.79 15.20
CA HIS A 88 -11.54 11.81 14.52
C HIS A 88 -11.46 12.83 13.37
N LEU A 89 -12.61 13.25 12.83
CA LEU A 89 -12.69 14.27 11.79
C LEU A 89 -13.64 15.40 12.20
N VAL A 90 -13.35 16.59 11.66
CA VAL A 90 -14.29 17.70 11.56
C VAL A 90 -14.74 17.88 10.12
N ARG A 91 -15.99 18.32 9.96
CA ARG A 91 -16.60 18.61 8.65
C ARG A 91 -17.14 20.02 8.66
N ILE A 92 -16.71 20.86 7.73
CA ILE A 92 -17.16 22.25 7.62
C ILE A 92 -17.58 22.58 6.19
N ALA A 93 -18.52 23.51 6.03
CA ALA A 93 -18.83 24.08 4.72
C ALA A 93 -17.66 24.94 4.26
N ASP A 94 -17.29 24.87 2.99
CA ASP A 94 -16.23 25.72 2.44
C ASP A 94 -16.68 27.20 2.48
N PRO A 95 -15.92 28.10 3.14
CA PRO A 95 -16.25 29.51 3.21
C PRO A 95 -16.37 30.20 1.84
N ARG A 96 -15.69 29.67 0.82
CA ARG A 96 -15.66 30.21 -0.54
C ARG A 96 -16.79 29.66 -1.41
N ASP A 97 -17.28 28.47 -1.11
CA ASP A 97 -18.39 27.82 -1.81
C ASP A 97 -19.14 26.89 -0.86
N ARG A 98 -20.26 27.36 -0.30
CA ARG A 98 -21.05 26.59 0.69
C ARG A 98 -21.60 25.26 0.14
N ARG A 99 -21.53 25.01 -1.17
CA ARG A 99 -21.89 23.72 -1.77
C ARG A 99 -20.79 22.67 -1.58
N ARG A 100 -19.56 23.11 -1.31
CA ARG A 100 -18.42 22.24 -1.01
C ARG A 100 -18.30 21.99 0.48
N VAL A 101 -17.76 20.83 0.77
CA VAL A 101 -17.46 20.38 2.12
C VAL A 101 -15.97 20.17 2.25
N LEU A 102 -15.39 20.77 3.28
CA LEU A 102 -14.04 20.50 3.71
C LEU A 102 -14.06 19.54 4.90
N ILE A 103 -13.07 18.66 4.97
CA ILE A 103 -12.80 17.78 6.10
C ILE A 103 -11.41 18.06 6.65
N GLY A 104 -11.24 17.91 7.97
CA GLY A 104 -9.96 18.05 8.66
C GLY A 104 -9.87 17.04 9.81
N LEU A 105 -8.67 16.70 10.25
CA LEU A 105 -8.48 15.91 11.48
C LEU A 105 -8.82 16.79 12.69
N THR A 106 -9.35 16.18 13.74
CA THR A 106 -9.35 16.80 15.07
C THR A 106 -7.92 16.91 15.59
N ASP A 107 -7.66 17.80 16.55
CA ASP A 107 -6.32 17.97 17.12
C ASP A 107 -5.83 16.66 17.77
N GLU A 108 -6.74 15.95 18.45
CA GLU A 108 -6.45 14.66 19.08
C GLU A 108 -6.10 13.59 18.04
N ALA A 109 -6.88 13.49 16.94
CA ALA A 109 -6.59 12.53 15.88
C ALA A 109 -5.31 12.87 15.12
N ALA A 110 -5.05 14.16 14.88
CA ALA A 110 -3.82 14.62 14.25
C ALA A 110 -2.60 14.27 15.11
N GLU A 111 -2.66 14.44 16.43
CA GLU A 111 -1.56 14.06 17.33
C GLU A 111 -1.32 12.56 17.37
N ALA A 112 -2.39 11.77 17.55
CA ALA A 112 -2.28 10.33 17.57
C ALA A 112 -1.68 9.77 16.27
N LEU A 113 -2.06 10.33 15.11
CA LEU A 113 -1.47 9.96 13.82
C LEU A 113 -0.02 10.42 13.67
N ARG A 114 0.35 11.59 14.22
CA ARG A 114 1.75 12.03 14.22
C ARG A 114 2.65 11.05 14.96
N GLU A 115 2.25 10.62 16.15
CA GLU A 115 2.99 9.63 16.95
C GLU A 115 3.10 8.28 16.24
N TRP A 116 1.98 7.79 15.70
CA TRP A 116 1.95 6.55 14.93
C TRP A 116 2.88 6.62 13.71
N ASP A 117 2.81 7.71 12.96
CA ASP A 117 3.61 7.91 11.76
C ASP A 117 5.12 8.00 12.05
N LEU A 118 5.53 8.37 13.27
CA LEU A 118 6.94 8.32 13.70
C LEU A 118 7.39 6.89 14.00
N GLY A 119 6.47 6.04 14.47
CA GLY A 119 6.77 4.68 14.94
C GLY A 119 6.71 3.61 13.86
N TRP A 120 5.67 3.60 13.02
CA TRP A 120 5.45 2.52 12.06
C TRP A 120 6.53 2.38 10.97
N PRO A 121 7.19 3.45 10.45
CA PRO A 121 8.16 3.28 9.39
C PRO A 121 9.48 2.70 9.93
N ARG A 122 9.68 2.63 11.25
CA ARG A 122 10.96 2.31 11.88
C ARG A 122 11.61 1.01 11.40
N PRO A 123 10.92 -0.15 11.30
CA PRO A 123 11.54 -1.37 10.78
C PRO A 123 12.04 -1.21 9.32
N TYR A 124 11.40 -0.35 8.54
CA TYR A 124 11.80 -0.05 7.17
C TYR A 124 12.96 0.94 7.12
N LEU A 125 13.01 1.91 8.04
CA LEU A 125 14.16 2.80 8.22
C LEU A 125 15.43 2.02 8.57
N GLU A 126 15.31 0.99 9.43
CA GLU A 126 16.42 0.14 9.83
C GLU A 126 17.04 -0.63 8.63
N ALA A 127 16.22 -1.07 7.68
CA ALA A 127 16.68 -1.79 6.49
C ALA A 127 17.52 -0.96 5.51
N VAL A 128 17.49 0.37 5.66
CA VAL A 128 18.28 1.30 4.86
C VAL A 128 19.21 2.18 5.71
N ALA A 129 19.42 1.81 6.97
CA ALA A 129 20.20 2.61 7.91
C ALA A 129 21.67 2.78 7.50
N ASP A 130 22.21 1.84 6.70
CA ASP A 130 23.57 1.84 6.16
C ASP A 130 23.71 2.59 4.83
N TRP A 131 22.63 3.18 4.30
CA TRP A 131 22.68 3.86 3.01
C TRP A 131 23.38 5.21 3.09
N SER A 132 24.05 5.57 1.99
CA SER A 132 24.56 6.93 1.83
C SER A 132 23.40 7.92 1.64
N SER A 133 23.59 9.18 2.04
CA SER A 133 22.60 10.23 1.78
C SER A 133 22.28 10.37 0.29
N ALA A 134 23.27 10.15 -0.58
CA ALA A 134 23.10 10.19 -2.03
C ALA A 134 22.14 9.09 -2.53
N ASP A 135 22.18 7.88 -1.96
CA ASP A 135 21.25 6.81 -2.32
C ASP A 135 19.81 7.14 -1.89
N VAL A 136 19.67 7.74 -0.71
CA VAL A 136 18.37 8.20 -0.19
C VAL A 136 17.79 9.29 -1.08
N ASP A 137 18.58 10.29 -1.45
CA ASP A 137 18.14 11.40 -2.31
C ASP A 137 17.73 10.92 -3.72
N ARG A 138 18.46 9.94 -4.27
CA ARG A 138 18.13 9.29 -5.55
C ARG A 138 16.82 8.54 -5.47
N LEU A 139 16.62 7.75 -4.42
CA LEU A 139 15.37 7.02 -4.22
C LEU A 139 14.19 7.97 -4.02
N GLU A 140 14.33 9.03 -3.22
CA GLU A 140 13.28 10.04 -3.06
C GLU A 140 12.91 10.66 -4.42
N THR A 141 13.91 11.07 -5.19
CA THR A 141 13.70 11.67 -6.52
C THR A 141 12.96 10.72 -7.44
N TRP A 142 13.35 9.44 -7.47
CA TRP A 142 12.65 8.42 -8.23
C TRP A 142 11.20 8.21 -7.78
N LEU A 143 10.96 8.07 -6.47
CA LEU A 143 9.62 7.87 -5.93
C LEU A 143 8.72 9.09 -6.17
N ARG A 144 9.24 10.31 -6.08
CA ARG A 144 8.51 11.52 -6.45
C ARG A 144 8.10 11.51 -7.91
N LEU A 145 9.00 11.14 -8.83
CA LEU A 145 8.67 11.01 -10.25
C LEU A 145 7.56 9.99 -10.48
N VAL A 146 7.66 8.81 -9.83
CA VAL A 146 6.63 7.78 -9.88
C VAL A 146 5.28 8.30 -9.35
N VAL A 147 5.28 9.03 -8.22
CA VAL A 147 4.08 9.64 -7.65
C VAL A 147 3.45 10.65 -8.60
N THR A 148 4.27 11.55 -9.14
CA THR A 148 3.82 12.60 -10.04
C THR A 148 3.28 12.01 -11.33
N ASP A 149 3.94 11.03 -11.93
CA ASP A 149 3.52 10.42 -13.19
C ASP A 149 2.22 9.61 -13.03
N LEU A 150 2.14 8.76 -11.99
CA LEU A 150 0.92 8.01 -11.67
C LEU A 150 -0.24 8.94 -11.26
N GLY A 151 0.04 10.10 -10.67
CA GLY A 151 -0.94 11.13 -10.31
C GLY A 151 -1.36 12.00 -11.49
N ALA A 152 -0.43 12.34 -12.40
CA ALA A 152 -0.67 13.19 -13.57
C ALA A 152 -1.63 12.54 -14.57
N GLY A 153 -1.59 11.20 -14.69
CA GLY A 153 -2.61 10.43 -15.44
C GLY A 153 -4.05 10.60 -14.92
N ARG A 154 -4.25 11.22 -13.74
CA ARG A 154 -5.56 11.49 -13.13
C ARG A 154 -5.92 12.99 -13.05
N GLY A 155 -5.13 13.88 -13.65
CA GLY A 155 -5.44 15.31 -13.74
C GLY A 155 -5.33 16.07 -12.42
N ASP A 156 -4.19 15.93 -11.73
CA ASP A 156 -3.90 16.65 -10.48
C ASP A 156 -3.11 17.96 -10.74
N PRO A 157 -3.72 19.16 -10.64
CA PRO A 157 -3.03 20.44 -10.80
C PRO A 157 -2.25 20.89 -9.54
N HIS A 158 -2.21 20.09 -8.48
CA HIS A 158 -1.50 20.39 -7.23
C HIS A 158 -0.48 19.30 -6.86
N ALA A 159 0.45 19.02 -7.79
CA ALA A 159 1.68 18.34 -7.42
C ALA A 159 2.38 19.14 -6.29
N PRO A 160 2.78 18.51 -5.17
CA PRO A 160 3.45 19.20 -4.08
C PRO A 160 4.75 19.84 -4.59
N GLN A 161 4.84 21.15 -4.45
CA GLN A 161 6.03 21.93 -4.82
C GLN A 161 7.19 21.54 -3.88
N PRO A 162 8.43 21.42 -4.38
CA PRO A 162 9.56 20.95 -3.57
C PRO A 162 9.77 21.86 -2.36
N ALA A 163 9.76 21.26 -1.17
CA ALA A 163 10.30 21.90 0.02
C ALA A 163 11.80 22.09 -0.19
N THR A 164 12.28 23.32 0.01
CA THR A 164 13.69 23.68 -0.07
C THR A 164 14.50 22.92 0.98
N ALA A 165 15.72 22.53 0.58
CA ALA A 165 16.63 21.66 1.31
C ALA A 165 16.88 22.12 2.75
N GLY A 166 16.56 21.25 3.71
CA GLY A 166 16.88 21.39 5.12
C GLY A 166 16.96 20.02 5.80
N SER A 167 18.19 19.61 6.15
CA SER A 167 18.62 18.37 6.83
C SER A 167 18.26 17.01 6.17
N PRO A 168 19.19 16.02 6.12
CA PRO A 168 19.01 14.81 5.31
C PRO A 168 18.09 13.72 5.92
N ARG A 169 17.79 13.78 7.23
CA ARG A 169 17.00 12.75 7.93
C ARG A 169 15.46 12.91 7.89
N PRO A 170 14.85 14.12 7.91
CA PRO A 170 13.39 14.25 7.82
C PRO A 170 12.80 13.92 6.43
N VAL A 171 13.62 13.85 5.38
CA VAL A 171 13.15 13.68 3.99
C VAL A 171 12.71 12.24 3.68
N PHE A 172 13.43 11.23 4.19
CA PHE A 172 13.09 9.83 3.94
C PHE A 172 11.83 9.40 4.70
N GLU A 173 11.66 9.86 5.93
CA GLU A 173 10.43 9.65 6.71
C GLU A 173 9.23 10.31 6.02
N THR A 174 9.41 11.53 5.51
CA THR A 174 8.42 12.22 4.67
C THR A 174 8.12 11.42 3.40
N THR A 175 9.11 10.73 2.83
CA THR A 175 8.94 9.90 1.63
C THR A 175 8.11 8.66 1.92
N ILE A 176 8.42 7.90 2.97
CA ILE A 176 7.62 6.72 3.37
C ILE A 176 6.19 7.12 3.73
N ARG A 177 6.01 8.24 4.46
CA ARG A 177 4.69 8.80 4.78
C ARG A 177 3.89 9.15 3.51
N ARG A 178 4.56 9.59 2.43
CA ARG A 178 3.93 9.85 1.11
C ARG A 178 3.69 8.58 0.28
N LEU A 179 4.45 7.51 0.51
CA LEU A 179 4.28 6.22 -0.18
C LEU A 179 2.97 5.53 0.19
N VAL A 180 2.46 5.71 1.40
CA VAL A 180 1.20 5.09 1.81
C VAL A 180 0.04 5.63 0.96
N PRO A 181 -0.30 6.94 0.94
CA PRO A 181 -1.32 7.49 0.03
C PRO A 181 -1.12 7.10 -1.44
N LEU A 182 0.14 7.04 -1.89
CA LEU A 182 0.49 6.57 -3.23
C LEU A 182 0.08 5.11 -3.48
N ALA A 183 0.34 4.21 -2.53
CA ALA A 183 -0.06 2.81 -2.61
C ALA A 183 -1.60 2.65 -2.65
N GLY A 184 -2.33 3.60 -2.04
CA GLY A 184 -3.77 3.77 -2.20
C GLY A 184 -4.16 4.12 -3.63
N ARG A 185 -3.44 5.07 -4.24
CA ARG A 185 -3.64 5.54 -5.62
C ARG A 185 -3.27 4.50 -6.68
N VAL A 186 -2.33 3.59 -6.41
CA VAL A 186 -1.90 2.52 -7.35
C VAL A 186 -2.95 1.40 -7.47
N ALA A 187 -3.80 1.19 -6.47
CA ALA A 187 -4.76 0.07 -6.46
C ALA A 187 -5.70 0.00 -7.65
N PRO A 188 -6.36 1.11 -8.05
CA PRO A 188 -7.24 1.10 -9.19
C PRO A 188 -6.47 0.83 -10.49
N VAL A 189 -5.19 1.19 -10.58
CA VAL A 189 -4.34 0.91 -11.75
C VAL A 189 -4.07 -0.60 -11.88
N VAL A 190 -3.83 -1.28 -10.76
CA VAL A 190 -3.69 -2.75 -10.71
C VAL A 190 -5.02 -3.44 -11.05
N ALA A 191 -6.14 -2.90 -10.56
CA ALA A 191 -7.47 -3.47 -10.77
C ALA A 191 -8.05 -3.24 -12.18
N THR A 192 -7.63 -2.17 -12.87
CA THR A 192 -8.22 -1.76 -14.17
C THR A 192 -7.30 -1.96 -15.36
N ALA A 193 -6.04 -2.34 -15.15
CA ALA A 193 -5.08 -2.71 -16.18
C ALA A 193 -5.71 -3.63 -17.27
N PRO A 194 -6.05 -3.12 -18.48
CA PRO A 194 -6.69 -3.92 -19.53
C PRO A 194 -5.76 -5.04 -20.04
N GLY A 195 -5.94 -6.28 -19.56
CA GLY A 195 -5.06 -7.41 -19.88
C GLY A 195 -4.50 -8.17 -18.66
N ALA A 196 -4.75 -7.71 -17.41
CA ALA A 196 -5.11 -8.72 -16.43
C ALA A 196 -6.30 -9.44 -17.07
N SER A 197 -6.23 -10.76 -17.28
CA SER A 197 -7.40 -11.52 -17.72
C SER A 197 -8.59 -10.96 -16.93
N ALA A 198 -9.68 -10.61 -17.60
CA ALA A 198 -10.86 -9.96 -16.98
C ALA A 198 -11.50 -10.80 -15.83
N ALA A 199 -10.82 -11.84 -15.37
CA ALA A 199 -11.21 -12.90 -14.47
C ALA A 199 -10.69 -12.78 -13.02
N VAL A 200 -9.70 -11.93 -12.71
CA VAL A 200 -9.11 -11.87 -11.35
C VAL A 200 -9.47 -10.55 -10.66
N ALA A 201 -10.23 -10.63 -9.57
CA ALA A 201 -10.58 -9.48 -8.74
C ALA A 201 -9.35 -8.94 -7.98
N GLU A 202 -9.39 -7.68 -7.56
CA GLU A 202 -8.29 -7.04 -6.79
C GLU A 202 -7.87 -7.87 -5.56
N THR A 203 -8.85 -8.32 -4.77
CA THR A 203 -8.58 -9.17 -3.59
C THR A 203 -7.91 -10.49 -3.97
N GLU A 204 -8.27 -11.07 -5.12
CA GLU A 204 -7.67 -12.31 -5.62
C GLU A 204 -6.23 -12.09 -6.07
N PHE A 205 -5.95 -10.97 -6.74
CA PHE A 205 -4.58 -10.59 -7.09
C PHE A 205 -3.70 -10.42 -5.84
N HIS A 206 -4.24 -9.80 -4.78
CA HIS A 206 -3.50 -9.68 -3.52
C HIS A 206 -3.20 -11.03 -2.88
N LEU A 207 -4.11 -12.01 -2.96
CA LEU A 207 -3.87 -13.37 -2.49
C LEU A 207 -2.76 -14.05 -3.32
N LEU A 208 -2.80 -13.92 -4.65
CA LEU A 208 -1.75 -14.45 -5.54
C LEU A 208 -0.38 -13.84 -5.25
N LEU A 209 -0.32 -12.53 -5.02
CA LEU A 209 0.93 -11.87 -4.70
C LEU A 209 1.50 -12.32 -3.35
N SER A 210 0.65 -12.48 -2.33
CA SER A 210 1.08 -13.00 -1.03
C SER A 210 1.63 -14.43 -1.16
N LEU A 211 1.03 -15.27 -2.00
CA LEU A 211 1.55 -16.60 -2.32
C LEU A 211 2.87 -16.55 -3.10
N ALA A 212 3.02 -15.64 -4.05
CA ALA A 212 4.27 -15.45 -4.78
C ALA A 212 5.44 -15.06 -3.86
N GLN A 213 5.15 -14.26 -2.82
CA GLN A 213 6.15 -13.79 -1.86
C GLN A 213 6.44 -14.78 -0.73
N GLY A 214 5.39 -15.40 -0.16
CA GLY A 214 5.50 -16.30 1.00
C GLY A 214 5.63 -17.78 0.64
N GLY A 215 5.48 -18.13 -0.65
CA GLY A 215 5.49 -19.50 -1.13
C GLY A 215 4.25 -20.29 -0.71
N SER A 216 4.24 -20.80 0.53
CA SER A 216 3.21 -21.70 1.07
C SER A 216 2.55 -21.11 2.30
N LEU A 217 1.34 -20.56 2.15
CA LEU A 217 0.64 -19.86 3.22
C LEU A 217 -0.70 -20.52 3.55
N THR A 218 -1.10 -20.47 4.82
CA THR A 218 -2.42 -20.90 5.26
C THR A 218 -3.50 -19.89 4.87
N THR A 219 -4.76 -20.33 4.88
CA THR A 219 -5.91 -19.43 4.64
C THR A 219 -5.95 -18.26 5.64
N GLY A 220 -5.63 -18.51 6.92
CA GLY A 220 -5.64 -17.48 7.96
C GLY A 220 -4.57 -16.41 7.77
N GLU A 221 -3.37 -16.83 7.37
CA GLU A 221 -2.25 -15.95 7.03
C GLU A 221 -2.58 -15.06 5.83
N LEU A 222 -3.14 -15.65 4.77
CA LEU A 222 -3.59 -14.91 3.58
C LEU A 222 -4.72 -13.93 3.88
N ALA A 223 -5.69 -14.34 4.70
CA ALA A 223 -6.76 -13.48 5.16
C ALA A 223 -6.21 -12.28 5.97
N ALA A 224 -5.16 -12.48 6.76
CA ALA A 224 -4.54 -11.44 7.58
C ALA A 224 -3.75 -10.43 6.74
N GLY A 225 -3.01 -10.92 5.74
CA GLY A 225 -2.26 -10.08 4.81
C GLY A 225 -3.15 -9.21 3.92
N THR A 226 -4.39 -9.64 3.66
CA THR A 226 -5.31 -8.96 2.73
C THR A 226 -6.47 -8.21 3.41
N ASP A 227 -6.47 -8.11 4.74
CA ASP A 227 -7.54 -7.48 5.54
C ASP A 227 -8.94 -8.00 5.18
N THR A 228 -9.06 -9.31 4.95
CA THR A 228 -10.31 -9.94 4.54
C THR A 228 -10.71 -11.06 5.49
N ASP A 229 -12.00 -11.34 5.60
CA ASP A 229 -12.50 -12.43 6.43
C ASP A 229 -11.97 -13.80 5.94
N THR A 230 -11.70 -14.72 6.87
CA THR A 230 -11.13 -16.04 6.54
C THR A 230 -12.05 -16.86 5.63
N ALA A 231 -13.37 -16.79 5.80
CA ALA A 231 -14.32 -17.48 4.92
C ALA A 231 -14.33 -16.85 3.52
N LEU A 232 -14.23 -15.53 3.43
CA LEU A 232 -14.09 -14.83 2.15
C LEU A 232 -12.77 -15.18 1.45
N ALA A 233 -11.63 -15.12 2.15
CA ALA A 233 -10.33 -15.53 1.64
C ALA A 233 -10.39 -16.96 1.11
N ARG A 234 -10.97 -17.89 1.87
CA ARG A 234 -11.13 -19.28 1.47
C ARG A 234 -11.95 -19.43 0.20
N ARG A 235 -13.08 -18.72 0.11
CA ARG A 235 -13.94 -18.75 -1.08
C ARG A 235 -13.17 -18.26 -2.31
N ARG A 236 -12.38 -17.20 -2.18
CA ARG A 236 -11.52 -16.64 -3.25
C ARG A 236 -10.40 -17.59 -3.64
N LEU A 237 -9.73 -18.22 -2.67
CA LEU A 237 -8.69 -19.21 -2.93
C LEU A 237 -9.21 -20.44 -3.67
N ARG A 238 -10.43 -20.90 -3.34
CA ARG A 238 -11.09 -21.97 -4.10
C ARG A 238 -11.39 -21.55 -5.53
N ALA A 239 -11.94 -20.35 -5.75
CA ALA A 239 -12.17 -19.84 -7.10
C ALA A 239 -10.86 -19.74 -7.92
N LEU A 240 -9.75 -19.31 -7.29
CA LEU A 240 -8.43 -19.31 -7.90
C LEU A 240 -7.90 -20.72 -8.19
N ALA A 241 -8.22 -21.70 -7.34
CA ALA A 241 -7.84 -23.10 -7.53
C ALA A 241 -8.61 -23.77 -8.67
N ASP A 242 -9.91 -23.46 -8.78
CA ASP A 242 -10.76 -23.91 -9.89
C ASP A 242 -10.26 -23.37 -11.24
N GLN A 243 -9.62 -22.19 -11.23
CA GLN A 243 -8.92 -21.62 -12.39
C GLN A 243 -7.50 -22.18 -12.60
N GLY A 244 -7.01 -23.06 -11.72
CA GLY A 244 -5.66 -23.62 -11.79
C GLY A 244 -4.53 -22.65 -11.44
N LEU A 245 -4.84 -21.50 -10.83
CA LEU A 245 -3.85 -20.47 -10.48
C LEU A 245 -3.13 -20.79 -9.16
N VAL A 246 -3.82 -21.48 -8.25
CA VAL A 246 -3.27 -21.93 -6.96
C VAL A 246 -3.58 -23.40 -6.73
N GLN A 247 -2.89 -24.02 -5.79
CA GLN A 247 -3.19 -25.37 -5.31
C GLN A 247 -3.24 -25.39 -3.79
N SER A 248 -4.13 -26.19 -3.22
CA SER A 248 -4.12 -26.49 -1.79
C SER A 248 -3.45 -27.83 -1.49
N SER A 249 -2.86 -27.89 -0.31
CA SER A 249 -2.31 -29.08 0.30
C SER A 249 -2.74 -29.11 1.77
N ARG A 250 -2.98 -30.30 2.32
CA ARG A 250 -3.18 -30.45 3.77
C ARG A 250 -1.83 -30.36 4.46
N GLY A 251 -1.71 -29.46 5.43
CA GLY A 251 -0.55 -29.40 6.32
C GLY A 251 -0.55 -30.54 7.33
N GLU A 252 0.56 -30.69 8.05
CA GLU A 252 0.74 -31.67 9.12
C GLU A 252 -0.14 -31.36 10.36
N GLY A 253 -0.65 -30.12 10.46
CA GLY A 253 -1.59 -29.70 11.49
C GLY A 253 -3.04 -30.13 11.20
N ARG A 254 -3.80 -30.42 12.26
CA ARG A 254 -5.21 -30.82 12.17
C ARG A 254 -6.05 -29.71 11.54
N GLY A 255 -6.30 -29.81 10.24
CA GLY A 255 -7.20 -28.92 9.49
C GLY A 255 -6.56 -27.68 8.87
N SER A 256 -5.23 -27.51 8.88
CA SER A 256 -4.59 -26.38 8.20
C SER A 256 -4.43 -26.66 6.69
N GLU A 257 -5.20 -25.93 5.88
CA GLU A 257 -5.08 -25.94 4.42
C GLU A 257 -4.01 -24.91 4.01
N HIS A 258 -2.91 -25.39 3.44
CA HIS A 258 -1.84 -24.56 2.88
C HIS A 258 -2.03 -24.38 1.38
N TRP A 259 -1.87 -23.16 0.93
CA TRP A 259 -2.01 -22.76 -0.46
C TRP A 259 -0.64 -22.42 -1.03
N ARG A 260 -0.43 -22.77 -2.30
CA ARG A 260 0.77 -22.43 -3.06
C ARG A 260 0.36 -21.93 -4.44
N LEU A 261 1.18 -21.03 -4.97
CA LEU A 261 1.03 -20.56 -6.34
C LEU A 261 1.38 -21.69 -7.33
N ARG A 262 0.63 -21.81 -8.42
CA ARG A 262 1.01 -22.63 -9.59
C ARG A 262 1.62 -21.75 -10.66
N GLU A 263 2.31 -22.35 -11.64
CA GLU A 263 2.91 -21.64 -12.76
C GLU A 263 1.94 -20.68 -13.50
N PRO A 264 0.66 -21.03 -13.76
CA PRO A 264 -0.28 -20.07 -14.33
C PRO A 264 -0.54 -18.86 -13.43
N GLY A 265 -0.62 -19.05 -12.11
CA GLY A 265 -0.78 -17.97 -11.14
C GLY A 265 0.46 -17.07 -11.08
N ASP A 266 1.66 -17.65 -11.13
CA ASP A 266 2.93 -16.91 -11.19
C ASP A 266 3.03 -16.06 -12.46
N THR A 267 2.57 -16.60 -13.59
CA THR A 267 2.47 -15.87 -14.86
C THR A 267 1.55 -14.66 -14.73
N VAL A 268 0.39 -14.80 -14.08
CA VAL A 268 -0.54 -13.69 -13.83
C VAL A 268 0.11 -12.60 -12.97
N VAL A 269 0.80 -12.98 -11.88
CA VAL A 269 1.51 -12.04 -11.00
C VAL A 269 2.60 -11.30 -11.76
N THR A 270 3.47 -12.04 -12.45
CA THR A 270 4.59 -11.48 -13.22
C THR A 270 4.10 -10.57 -14.34
N HIS A 271 3.09 -10.97 -15.11
CA HIS A 271 2.52 -10.14 -16.17
C HIS A 271 1.93 -8.83 -15.62
N THR A 272 1.19 -8.92 -14.51
CA THR A 272 0.59 -7.72 -13.87
C THR A 272 1.66 -6.77 -13.35
N LEU A 273 2.70 -7.28 -12.70
CA LEU A 273 3.82 -6.47 -12.22
C LEU A 273 4.61 -5.82 -13.35
N ARG A 274 4.88 -6.55 -14.45
CA ARG A 274 5.52 -5.99 -15.66
C ARG A 274 4.69 -4.88 -16.28
N ARG A 275 3.38 -5.06 -16.31
CA ARG A 275 2.46 -4.09 -16.87
C ARG A 275 2.26 -2.86 -15.99
N LEU A 276 2.39 -3.01 -14.67
CA LEU A 276 2.51 -1.86 -13.76
C LEU A 276 3.85 -1.16 -13.97
N ALA A 277 4.95 -1.91 -14.07
CA ALA A 277 6.29 -1.40 -14.32
C ALA A 277 6.38 -0.62 -15.65
N SER A 278 5.70 -1.06 -16.71
CA SER A 278 5.68 -0.35 -17.99
C SER A 278 4.92 0.98 -17.97
N GLN A 279 4.11 1.22 -16.93
CA GLN A 279 3.42 2.49 -16.70
C GLN A 279 4.24 3.45 -15.83
N LEU A 280 5.36 2.99 -15.27
CA LEU A 280 6.25 3.86 -14.52
C LEU A 280 7.15 4.64 -15.47
N PRO A 281 7.49 5.90 -15.13
CA PRO A 281 8.41 6.70 -15.94
C PRO A 281 9.77 6.01 -16.05
N PRO A 282 10.59 6.30 -17.07
CA PRO A 282 11.97 5.83 -17.08
C PRO A 282 12.74 6.38 -15.87
N PRO A 283 13.56 5.57 -15.18
CA PRO A 283 14.35 6.06 -14.05
C PRO A 283 15.38 7.10 -14.52
N PRO A 284 15.63 8.16 -13.74
CA PRO A 284 16.49 9.27 -14.16
C PRO A 284 18.00 8.92 -14.20
N ASP A 285 18.44 7.82 -13.57
CA ASP A 285 19.86 7.38 -13.51
C ASP A 285 19.97 5.89 -13.09
N PRO A 286 20.99 5.09 -13.48
CA PRO A 286 21.09 3.64 -13.19
C PRO A 286 21.55 3.30 -11.76
N LEU A 287 21.19 4.08 -10.74
CA LEU A 287 21.81 3.99 -9.41
C LEU A 287 20.84 3.80 -8.24
N VAL A 288 19.77 3.02 -8.44
CA VAL A 288 18.81 2.70 -7.36
C VAL A 288 18.60 1.19 -7.17
N GLY A 289 19.14 0.33 -8.05
CA GLY A 289 18.81 -1.11 -8.09
C GLY A 289 19.03 -1.85 -6.75
N ALA A 290 20.26 -1.88 -6.25
CA ALA A 290 20.59 -2.64 -5.03
C ALA A 290 19.87 -2.15 -3.78
N GLY A 291 19.63 -0.84 -3.68
CA GLY A 291 18.88 -0.26 -2.58
C GLY A 291 17.39 -0.63 -2.65
N LEU A 292 16.78 -0.45 -3.81
CA LEU A 292 15.36 -0.74 -4.01
C LEU A 292 15.03 -2.21 -3.71
N HIS A 293 15.91 -3.15 -4.08
CA HIS A 293 15.76 -4.56 -3.74
C HIS A 293 15.79 -4.80 -2.22
N ARG A 294 16.70 -4.16 -1.48
CA ARG A 294 16.75 -4.25 -0.01
C ARG A 294 15.49 -3.70 0.63
N LEU A 295 14.95 -2.59 0.12
CA LEU A 295 13.66 -2.05 0.59
C LEU A 295 12.51 -3.01 0.31
N VAL A 296 12.39 -3.54 -0.91
CA VAL A 296 11.35 -4.53 -1.23
C VAL A 296 11.46 -5.73 -0.31
N ALA A 297 12.67 -6.27 -0.11
CA ALA A 297 12.90 -7.37 0.80
C ALA A 297 12.48 -7.02 2.24
N ALA A 298 12.84 -5.84 2.75
CA ALA A 298 12.45 -5.38 4.08
C ALA A 298 10.93 -5.23 4.20
N PHE A 299 10.25 -4.68 3.19
CA PHE A 299 8.80 -4.55 3.17
C PHE A 299 8.11 -5.92 3.16
N THR A 300 8.59 -6.85 2.33
CA THR A 300 8.09 -8.22 2.29
C THR A 300 8.36 -8.95 3.61
N THR A 301 9.56 -8.82 4.19
CA THR A 301 9.91 -9.44 5.48
C THR A 301 9.07 -8.89 6.63
N ALA A 302 8.89 -7.57 6.72
CA ALA A 302 8.03 -6.96 7.74
C ALA A 302 6.57 -7.39 7.58
N MET A 303 6.08 -7.49 6.34
CA MET A 303 4.75 -8.02 6.04
C MET A 303 4.61 -9.49 6.47
N LEU A 304 5.59 -10.33 6.14
CA LEU A 304 5.60 -11.74 6.51
C LEU A 304 5.69 -11.93 8.04
N HIS A 305 6.52 -11.16 8.75
CA HIS A 305 6.55 -11.18 10.21
C HIS A 305 5.20 -10.78 10.81
N SER A 306 4.58 -9.71 10.27
CA SER A 306 3.24 -9.32 10.68
C SER A 306 2.22 -10.44 10.45
N ILE A 307 2.37 -11.25 9.41
CA ILE A 307 1.53 -12.43 9.15
C ILE A 307 1.83 -13.56 10.16
N HIS A 308 3.10 -13.83 10.47
CA HIS A 308 3.56 -14.97 11.29
C HIS A 308 3.39 -14.78 12.80
N ASP A 309 3.67 -13.61 13.36
CA ASP A 309 3.51 -13.30 14.80
C ASP A 309 2.07 -13.59 15.31
N ARG A 310 1.12 -13.71 14.38
CA ARG A 310 -0.30 -13.96 14.66
C ARG A 310 -0.71 -15.42 14.59
N SER A 311 -0.04 -16.26 13.81
CA SER A 311 -0.26 -17.72 13.85
C SER A 311 0.12 -18.29 15.23
N ALA A 312 0.98 -17.60 15.97
CA ALA A 312 1.38 -17.94 17.33
C ALA A 312 0.41 -17.39 18.40
N ALA A 313 -0.11 -16.16 18.25
CA ALA A 313 -0.93 -15.50 19.26
C ALA A 313 -2.40 -15.96 19.31
N ASP A 314 -2.97 -16.45 18.20
CA ASP A 314 -4.34 -16.97 18.12
C ASP A 314 -4.44 -18.49 18.40
N ARG A 315 -3.37 -19.13 18.89
CA ARG A 315 -3.44 -20.50 19.39
C ARG A 315 -3.89 -20.47 20.86
N PRO A 316 -5.03 -21.12 21.20
CA PRO A 316 -5.50 -21.20 22.59
C PRO A 316 -4.52 -21.97 23.49
#